data_AF-A0A2V8ZEU3-F1
#
_entry.id   AF-A0A2V8ZEU3-F1
#
_cell.length_a   1.000
_cell.length_b   1.000
_cell.length_c   1.000
_cell.angle_alpha   90.00
_cell.angle_beta   90.00
_cell.angle_gamma   90.00
#
_symmetry.space_group_name_H-M   'P 1'
#
loop_
_entity.id
_entity.type
_entity.pdbx_description
1 polymer ?
#
loop_
_entity_poly.entity_id
_entity_poly.type
_entity_poly.pdbx_seq_one_letter_code
_entity_poly.pdbx_strand_id
1 'polypeptide(L)'
;MHKSEGVQCRPRVTSANCDSNGGSFSRGKIMRVRSQQWPWFAILVKTGREKSTNLLLENAGYECFLPVNRSTRRWSDRTKLIDVPLFPGYLFCRMNPHNRLTVLMTPGVMQIVGVGKTPIPVEEEEIAAIQRVQRSGLAAMPWPYMQVGNVAEILGGPLRGLTGIVVKIKSGVKLVLSVSLLQRSVAVEVERGWVAEVRTGKPAEIDALRHGRASLPSEAVQLSAMQGVSDESLQAD
;
A
#
# COMPACT_ATOMS: atom_id res chain seq x y z
N MET A 1 52.25 -23.43 -40.56
CA MET A 1 53.10 -22.23 -40.33
C MET A 1 52.14 -21.05 -40.21
N HIS A 2 52.10 -20.22 -39.17
CA HIS A 2 53.00 -20.01 -38.02
C HIS A 2 52.30 -20.15 -36.65
N LYS A 3 53.11 -20.20 -35.56
CA LYS A 3 52.68 -20.13 -34.15
C LYS A 3 52.76 -18.69 -33.62
N SER A 4 51.88 -18.33 -32.68
CA SER A 4 52.09 -17.42 -31.53
C SER A 4 50.79 -17.40 -30.71
N GLU A 5 50.76 -17.89 -29.46
CA GLU A 5 51.19 -17.22 -28.21
C GLU A 5 50.35 -15.94 -27.93
N GLY A 6 49.64 -15.76 -26.81
CA GLY A 6 49.49 -16.59 -25.60
C GLY A 6 49.90 -15.83 -24.33
N VAL A 7 48.97 -15.13 -23.68
CA VAL A 7 49.18 -14.54 -22.34
C VAL A 7 47.93 -14.68 -21.48
N GLN A 8 48.10 -15.22 -20.27
CA GLN A 8 47.05 -15.45 -19.28
C GLN A 8 47.44 -14.73 -17.98
N CYS A 9 46.54 -13.88 -17.45
CA CYS A 9 46.81 -13.07 -16.26
C CYS A 9 45.95 -13.46 -15.05
N ARG A 10 46.57 -14.14 -14.07
CA ARG A 10 46.13 -14.33 -12.67
C ARG A 10 47.38 -14.59 -11.81
N PRO A 11 47.32 -14.47 -10.47
CA PRO A 11 47.41 -13.22 -9.74
C PRO A 11 48.67 -13.14 -8.87
N ARG A 12 49.11 -11.94 -8.46
CA ARG A 12 50.22 -11.81 -7.50
C ARG A 12 49.69 -11.64 -6.07
N VAL A 13 49.70 -12.73 -5.32
CA VAL A 13 49.54 -12.70 -3.86
C VAL A 13 50.86 -12.24 -3.24
N THR A 14 50.81 -11.26 -2.34
CA THR A 14 51.93 -10.94 -1.43
C THR A 14 51.41 -10.94 0.00
N SER A 15 52.03 -11.76 0.83
CA SER A 15 51.72 -11.94 2.24
C SER A 15 52.31 -10.81 3.09
N ALA A 16 51.52 -10.28 4.02
CA ALA A 16 52.01 -9.53 5.17
C ALA A 16 51.19 -9.94 6.40
N ASN A 17 51.82 -10.70 7.30
CA ASN A 17 51.34 -10.94 8.65
C ASN A 17 52.13 -10.01 9.59
N CYS A 18 51.42 -9.23 10.41
CA CYS A 18 51.89 -8.91 11.76
C CYS A 18 50.71 -8.53 12.67
N ASP A 19 50.52 -9.39 13.66
CA ASP A 19 50.29 -9.08 15.07
C ASP A 19 49.05 -8.29 15.51
N SER A 20 48.16 -9.10 16.10
CA SER A 20 47.19 -8.79 17.14
C SER A 20 47.50 -7.58 18.02
N ASN A 21 46.51 -6.70 18.18
CA ASN A 21 46.23 -6.14 19.49
C ASN A 21 44.72 -5.97 19.71
N GLY A 22 44.23 -6.44 20.86
CA GLY A 22 42.80 -6.57 21.13
C GLY A 22 42.14 -5.26 21.53
N GLY A 23 41.22 -4.76 20.69
CA GLY A 23 40.28 -3.70 21.05
C GLY A 23 38.85 -4.24 21.04
N SER A 24 38.30 -4.56 22.22
CA SER A 24 36.91 -5.02 22.36
C SER A 24 35.92 -3.86 22.18
N PHE A 25 35.77 -3.37 20.96
CA PHE A 25 34.69 -2.45 20.63
C PHE A 25 33.36 -3.22 20.59
N SER A 26 32.41 -2.72 21.39
CA SER A 26 31.03 -3.22 21.52
C SER A 26 30.46 -3.61 20.17
N ARG A 27 29.78 -4.77 20.10
CA ARG A 27 29.14 -5.29 18.88
C ARG A 27 28.21 -4.24 18.27
N GLY A 28 28.76 -3.44 17.36
CA GLY A 28 28.03 -2.52 16.51
C GLY A 28 27.05 -3.37 15.73
N LYS A 29 25.78 -3.30 16.12
CA LYS A 29 24.64 -3.93 15.45
C LYS A 29 24.80 -3.57 13.98
N ILE A 30 25.14 -4.53 13.13
CA ILE A 30 25.38 -4.29 11.70
C ILE A 30 24.07 -3.70 11.17
N MET A 31 24.08 -2.37 11.00
CA MET A 31 23.00 -1.62 10.39
C MET A 31 23.01 -2.07 8.95
N ARG A 32 22.25 -3.15 8.68
CA ARG A 32 21.94 -3.62 7.33
C ARG A 32 21.44 -2.38 6.60
N VAL A 33 22.28 -1.84 5.73
CA VAL A 33 21.98 -0.61 4.99
C VAL A 33 20.65 -0.87 4.32
N ARG A 34 19.60 -0.21 4.82
CA ARG A 34 18.31 -0.22 4.16
C ARG A 34 18.57 0.47 2.84
N SER A 35 18.68 -0.30 1.77
CA SER A 35 18.63 0.21 0.40
C SER A 35 17.42 1.13 0.37
N GLN A 36 17.66 2.45 0.22
CA GLN A 36 16.59 3.44 0.30
C GLN A 36 15.72 3.29 -0.95
N GLN A 37 14.71 2.42 -0.86
CA GLN A 37 13.65 2.35 -1.83
C GLN A 37 12.80 3.60 -1.65
N TRP A 38 12.66 4.37 -2.73
CA TRP A 38 11.82 5.55 -2.72
C TRP A 38 10.36 5.14 -2.50
N PRO A 39 9.54 5.96 -1.81
CA PRO A 39 8.13 5.65 -1.65
C PRO A 39 7.41 5.71 -3.01
N TRP A 40 6.29 5.00 -3.09
CA TRP A 40 5.41 5.05 -4.25
C TRP A 40 4.68 6.40 -4.31
N PHE A 41 4.58 6.97 -5.51
CA PHE A 41 3.72 8.11 -5.78
C PHE A 41 2.74 7.76 -6.89
N ALA A 42 1.50 8.22 -6.76
CA ALA A 42 0.54 8.19 -7.85
C ALA A 42 0.83 9.33 -8.84
N ILE A 43 0.85 9.00 -10.12
CA ILE A 43 1.04 9.93 -11.24
C ILE A 43 -0.27 9.99 -12.02
N LEU A 44 -0.84 11.18 -12.17
CA LEU A 44 -1.98 11.39 -13.07
C LEU A 44 -1.46 11.48 -14.50
N VAL A 45 -2.06 10.70 -15.38
CA VAL A 45 -1.69 10.53 -16.79
C VAL A 45 -2.93 10.72 -17.65
N LYS A 46 -2.75 11.25 -18.87
CA LYS A 46 -3.83 11.36 -19.85
C LYS A 46 -4.41 9.96 -20.15
N THR A 47 -5.70 9.78 -19.87
CA THR A 47 -6.42 8.51 -20.09
C THR A 47 -6.21 7.97 -21.51
N GLY A 48 -5.93 6.68 -21.62
CA GLY A 48 -5.57 6.01 -22.87
C GLY A 48 -4.09 6.08 -23.25
N ARG A 49 -3.26 6.83 -22.52
CA ARG A 49 -1.79 6.88 -22.70
C ARG A 49 -1.01 6.21 -21.57
N GLU A 50 -1.69 5.58 -20.61
CA GLU A 50 -1.07 4.99 -19.41
C GLU A 50 0.04 3.99 -19.78
N LYS A 51 -0.22 3.08 -20.74
CA LYS A 51 0.77 2.08 -21.18
C LYS A 51 2.00 2.72 -21.84
N SER A 52 1.83 3.74 -22.67
CA SER A 52 2.96 4.45 -23.29
C SER A 52 3.76 5.26 -22.27
N THR A 53 3.09 5.92 -21.32
CA THR A 53 3.76 6.72 -20.29
C THR A 53 4.50 5.83 -19.29
N ASN A 54 3.93 4.67 -18.93
CA ASN A 54 4.62 3.65 -18.12
C ASN A 54 5.94 3.21 -18.78
N LEU A 55 5.90 2.82 -20.07
CA LEU A 55 7.10 2.41 -20.81
C LEU A 55 8.15 3.53 -20.91
N LEU A 56 7.74 4.80 -21.07
CA LEU A 56 8.67 5.93 -21.10
C LEU A 56 9.35 6.15 -19.73
N LEU A 57 8.64 5.98 -18.63
CA LEU A 57 9.20 6.09 -17.27
C LEU A 57 10.12 4.90 -16.95
N GLU A 58 9.74 3.67 -17.33
CA GLU A 58 10.60 2.49 -17.19
C GLU A 58 11.90 2.64 -17.99
N ASN A 59 11.83 3.12 -19.23
CA ASN A 59 13.00 3.42 -20.06
C ASN A 59 13.88 4.55 -19.48
N ALA A 60 13.30 5.46 -18.68
CA ALA A 60 14.03 6.48 -17.93
C ALA A 60 14.59 5.96 -16.59
N GLY A 61 14.44 4.67 -16.28
CA GLY A 61 15.00 4.01 -15.10
C GLY A 61 14.13 4.03 -13.84
N TYR A 62 12.83 4.38 -13.97
CA TYR A 62 11.91 4.39 -12.84
C TYR A 62 11.22 3.04 -12.63
N GLU A 63 11.15 2.59 -11.37
CA GLU A 63 10.30 1.45 -10.97
C GLU A 63 8.83 1.90 -11.03
N CYS A 64 8.10 1.42 -12.03
CA CYS A 64 6.72 1.77 -12.30
C CYS A 64 5.78 0.58 -12.06
N PHE A 65 4.53 0.89 -11.75
CA PHE A 65 3.45 -0.07 -11.63
C PHE A 65 2.18 0.52 -12.22
N LEU A 66 1.69 -0.10 -13.30
CA LEU A 66 0.40 0.19 -13.92
C LEU A 66 -0.58 -0.95 -13.63
N PRO A 67 -1.55 -0.77 -12.71
CA PRO A 67 -2.54 -1.79 -12.41
C PRO A 67 -3.44 -2.07 -13.60
N VAL A 68 -3.48 -3.31 -14.09
CA VAL A 68 -4.33 -3.72 -15.23
C VAL A 68 -5.10 -5.00 -14.94
N ASN A 69 -6.30 -5.10 -15.51
CA ASN A 69 -7.05 -6.36 -15.60
C ASN A 69 -7.29 -6.75 -17.07
N ARG A 70 -7.28 -8.06 -17.33
CA ARG A 70 -7.59 -8.67 -18.63
C ARG A 70 -9.10 -8.71 -18.84
N SER A 71 -9.58 -8.05 -19.89
CA SER A 71 -10.98 -8.03 -20.29
C SER A 71 -11.15 -8.55 -21.72
N THR A 72 -12.18 -9.35 -21.97
CA THR A 72 -12.53 -9.84 -23.31
C THR A 72 -13.39 -8.81 -24.03
N ARG A 73 -12.83 -8.13 -25.04
CA ARG A 73 -13.60 -7.23 -25.90
C ARG A 73 -14.00 -7.96 -27.18
N ARG A 74 -15.30 -8.00 -27.45
CA ARG A 74 -15.86 -8.47 -28.72
C ARG A 74 -15.96 -7.29 -29.69
N TRP A 75 -15.32 -7.42 -30.85
CA TRP A 75 -15.55 -6.62 -32.04
C TRP A 75 -16.46 -7.39 -33.01
N SER A 76 -16.88 -6.73 -34.08
CA SER A 76 -17.82 -7.27 -35.07
C SER A 76 -17.34 -8.56 -35.74
N ASP A 77 -16.03 -8.79 -35.84
CA ASP A 77 -15.43 -9.99 -36.43
C ASP A 77 -14.74 -10.93 -35.41
N ARG A 78 -14.17 -10.39 -34.31
CA ARG A 78 -13.28 -11.15 -33.39
C ARG A 78 -13.50 -10.80 -31.91
N THR A 79 -13.23 -11.74 -31.03
CA THR A 79 -13.06 -11.49 -29.59
C THR A 79 -11.57 -11.45 -29.25
N LYS A 80 -11.10 -10.40 -28.56
CA LYS A 80 -9.70 -10.26 -28.14
C LYS A 80 -9.60 -9.97 -26.64
N LEU A 81 -8.60 -10.55 -26.00
CA LEU A 81 -8.22 -10.17 -24.65
C LEU A 81 -7.43 -8.86 -24.69
N ILE A 82 -7.84 -7.87 -23.89
CA ILE A 82 -7.19 -6.57 -23.75
C ILE A 82 -6.93 -6.26 -22.27
N ASP A 83 -5.74 -5.78 -21.92
CA ASP A 83 -5.52 -5.27 -20.56
C ASP A 83 -6.03 -3.83 -20.45
N VAL A 84 -6.93 -3.60 -19.50
CA VAL A 84 -7.56 -2.31 -19.19
C VAL A 84 -7.05 -1.85 -17.81
N PRO A 85 -6.68 -0.57 -17.62
CA PRO A 85 -6.26 -0.08 -16.31
C PRO A 85 -7.34 -0.24 -15.23
N LEU A 86 -6.95 -0.74 -14.05
CA LEU A 86 -7.81 -0.80 -12.87
C LEU A 86 -8.08 0.58 -12.27
N PHE A 87 -7.14 1.51 -12.45
CA PHE A 87 -7.28 2.93 -12.10
C PHE A 87 -7.04 3.80 -13.35
N PRO A 88 -8.05 4.00 -14.22
CA PRO A 88 -7.88 4.76 -15.46
C PRO A 88 -7.32 6.16 -15.25
N GLY A 89 -6.31 6.56 -16.04
CA GLY A 89 -5.58 7.81 -15.87
C GLY A 89 -4.57 7.84 -14.71
N TYR A 90 -4.29 6.74 -14.02
CA TYR A 90 -3.24 6.66 -13.00
C TYR A 90 -2.20 5.58 -13.30
N LEU A 91 -0.95 5.87 -12.96
CA LEU A 91 0.12 4.89 -12.74
C LEU A 91 0.82 5.20 -11.42
N PHE A 92 1.54 4.22 -10.88
CA PHE A 92 2.34 4.38 -9.67
C PHE A 92 3.83 4.32 -10.04
N CYS A 93 4.65 5.14 -9.39
CA CYS A 93 6.08 5.24 -9.66
C CYS A 93 6.85 5.46 -8.35
N ARG A 94 7.91 4.68 -8.11
CA ARG A 94 8.88 5.00 -7.05
C ARG A 94 9.82 6.09 -7.53
N MET A 95 9.87 7.22 -6.84
CA MET A 95 10.75 8.33 -7.21
C MET A 95 11.17 9.17 -6.00
N ASN A 96 12.31 9.84 -6.08
CA ASN A 96 12.66 10.86 -5.10
C ASN A 96 11.77 12.11 -5.29
N PRO A 97 10.94 12.53 -4.31
CA PRO A 97 10.04 13.68 -4.47
C PRO A 97 10.78 15.01 -4.70
N HIS A 98 12.06 15.09 -4.35
CA HIS A 98 12.92 16.24 -4.62
C HIS A 98 13.39 16.30 -6.09
N ASN A 99 13.54 15.14 -6.76
CA ASN A 99 13.94 15.05 -8.16
C ASN A 99 12.77 14.56 -9.05
N ARG A 100 11.69 15.34 -9.05
CA ARG A 100 10.43 15.01 -9.73
C ARG A 100 10.28 15.60 -11.14
N LEU A 101 11.22 16.43 -11.59
CA LEU A 101 11.12 17.14 -12.88
C LEU A 101 11.11 16.18 -14.07
N THR A 102 11.96 15.16 -14.08
CA THR A 102 12.01 14.16 -15.17
C THR A 102 10.67 13.45 -15.35
N VAL A 103 9.99 13.10 -14.24
CA VAL A 103 8.66 12.48 -14.26
C VAL A 103 7.61 13.45 -14.82
N LEU A 104 7.61 14.71 -14.36
CA LEU A 104 6.69 15.75 -14.85
C LEU A 104 6.90 16.10 -16.34
N MET A 105 8.12 16.02 -16.84
CA MET A 105 8.46 16.27 -18.25
C MET A 105 8.16 15.08 -19.16
N THR A 106 7.77 13.92 -18.62
CA THR A 106 7.53 12.71 -19.41
C THR A 106 6.20 12.81 -20.19
N PRO A 107 6.20 12.59 -21.52
CA PRO A 107 4.98 12.71 -22.34
C PRO A 107 3.80 11.87 -21.83
N GLY A 108 2.69 12.56 -21.57
CA GLY A 108 1.43 11.98 -21.09
C GLY A 108 1.20 12.15 -19.58
N VAL A 109 2.24 12.42 -18.79
CA VAL A 109 2.10 12.83 -17.39
C VAL A 109 1.41 14.20 -17.34
N MET A 110 0.47 14.36 -16.40
CA MET A 110 -0.25 15.60 -16.15
C MET A 110 0.16 16.23 -14.82
N GLN A 111 0.29 15.41 -13.76
CA GLN A 111 0.74 15.83 -12.44
C GLN A 111 1.14 14.62 -11.59
N ILE A 112 1.84 14.87 -10.49
CA ILE A 112 2.00 13.93 -9.38
C ILE A 112 0.90 14.22 -8.36
N VAL A 113 0.21 13.19 -7.86
CA VAL A 113 -0.90 13.37 -6.92
C VAL A 113 -0.36 13.80 -5.54
N GLY A 114 -1.05 14.75 -4.92
CA GLY A 114 -0.69 15.32 -3.63
C GLY A 114 -1.50 16.56 -3.29
N VAL A 115 -1.05 17.34 -2.31
CA VAL A 115 -1.70 18.59 -1.88
C VAL A 115 -0.87 19.78 -2.36
N GLY A 116 -1.46 20.62 -3.21
CA GLY A 116 -0.81 21.79 -3.80
C GLY A 116 0.43 21.40 -4.62
N LYS A 117 1.63 21.76 -4.13
CA LYS A 117 2.91 21.45 -4.78
C LYS A 117 3.66 20.26 -4.13
N THR A 118 3.07 19.63 -3.13
CA THR A 118 3.68 18.56 -2.32
C THR A 118 3.11 17.20 -2.73
N PRO A 119 3.90 16.34 -3.40
CA PRO A 119 3.55 14.94 -3.62
C PRO A 119 3.21 14.22 -2.32
N ILE A 120 2.15 13.42 -2.32
CA ILE A 120 1.82 12.55 -1.18
C ILE A 120 2.15 11.11 -1.58
N PRO A 121 2.88 10.34 -0.75
CA PRO A 121 3.17 8.95 -1.05
C PRO A 121 1.89 8.10 -0.95
N VAL A 122 1.89 6.98 -1.67
CA VAL A 122 0.90 5.91 -1.53
C VAL A 122 1.50 4.85 -0.61
N GLU A 123 0.71 4.31 0.32
CA GLU A 123 1.20 3.33 1.28
C GLU A 123 1.65 2.04 0.59
N GLU A 124 2.74 1.44 1.06
CA GLU A 124 3.33 0.24 0.45
C GLU A 124 2.34 -0.94 0.51
N GLU A 125 1.54 -1.03 1.58
CA GLU A 125 0.49 -2.03 1.78
C GLU A 125 -0.63 -1.90 0.74
N GLU A 126 -1.07 -0.67 0.39
CA GLU A 126 -2.09 -0.44 -0.64
C GLU A 126 -1.58 -0.94 -2.01
N ILE A 127 -0.32 -0.60 -2.37
CA ILE A 127 0.32 -1.03 -3.61
C ILE A 127 0.50 -2.56 -3.63
N ALA A 128 1.03 -3.14 -2.55
CA ALA A 128 1.27 -4.58 -2.45
C ALA A 128 -0.03 -5.39 -2.54
N ALA A 129 -1.14 -4.88 -1.99
CA ALA A 129 -2.44 -5.50 -2.10
C ALA A 129 -2.96 -5.51 -3.55
N ILE A 130 -2.84 -4.39 -4.28
CA ILE A 130 -3.22 -4.32 -5.71
C ILE A 130 -2.31 -5.21 -6.57
N GLN A 131 -1.00 -5.24 -6.30
CA GLN A 131 -0.07 -6.15 -6.98
C GLN A 131 -0.39 -7.62 -6.72
N ARG A 132 -0.89 -7.99 -5.54
CA ARG A 132 -1.39 -9.35 -5.24
C ARG A 132 -2.67 -9.64 -6.04
N VAL A 133 -3.60 -8.70 -6.11
CA VAL A 133 -4.81 -8.83 -6.95
C VAL A 133 -4.46 -9.07 -8.41
N GLN A 134 -3.61 -8.24 -9.01
CA GLN A 134 -3.22 -8.42 -10.42
C GLN A 134 -2.49 -9.76 -10.67
N ARG A 135 -1.65 -10.22 -9.74
CA ARG A 135 -0.96 -11.53 -9.84
C ARG A 135 -1.88 -12.73 -9.61
N SER A 136 -3.00 -12.56 -8.90
CA SER A 136 -3.92 -13.67 -8.60
C SER A 136 -4.70 -14.19 -9.82
N GLY A 137 -4.81 -13.38 -10.88
CA GLY A 137 -5.64 -13.70 -12.05
C GLY A 137 -7.15 -13.64 -11.80
N LEU A 138 -7.60 -13.29 -10.58
CA LEU A 138 -9.01 -13.11 -10.27
C LEU A 138 -9.60 -11.89 -10.98
N ALA A 139 -10.88 -11.95 -11.31
CA ALA A 139 -11.60 -10.85 -11.95
C ALA A 139 -11.69 -9.64 -11.01
N ALA A 140 -10.98 -8.56 -11.38
CA ALA A 140 -10.90 -7.31 -10.64
C ALA A 140 -11.46 -6.15 -11.46
N MET A 141 -12.29 -5.29 -10.86
CA MET A 141 -12.93 -4.19 -11.57
C MET A 141 -12.91 -2.89 -10.76
N PRO A 142 -12.89 -1.71 -11.40
CA PRO A 142 -13.06 -0.44 -10.70
C PRO A 142 -14.35 -0.43 -9.87
N TRP A 143 -14.28 0.17 -8.69
CA TRP A 143 -15.40 0.22 -7.74
C TRP A 143 -15.47 1.62 -7.10
N PRO A 144 -16.68 2.12 -6.73
CA PRO A 144 -16.81 3.34 -5.95
C PRO A 144 -15.96 3.29 -4.67
N TYR A 145 -15.35 4.40 -4.32
CA TYR A 145 -14.51 4.46 -3.12
C TYR A 145 -15.36 4.28 -1.86
N MET A 146 -14.86 3.47 -0.93
CA MET A 146 -15.56 3.08 0.27
C MET A 146 -14.61 3.12 1.47
N GLN A 147 -14.99 3.87 2.50
CA GLN A 147 -14.26 3.99 3.78
C GLN A 147 -14.88 3.15 4.91
N VAL A 148 -16.16 2.76 4.79
CA VAL A 148 -16.93 2.11 5.86
C VAL A 148 -17.59 0.83 5.33
N GLY A 149 -17.50 -0.24 6.12
CA GLY A 149 -18.13 -1.54 5.88
C GLY A 149 -17.51 -2.62 6.78
N ASN A 150 -17.97 -3.87 6.66
CA ASN A 150 -17.35 -4.99 7.38
C ASN A 150 -15.95 -5.26 6.80
N VAL A 151 -14.92 -5.16 7.66
CA VAL A 151 -13.55 -5.51 7.30
C VAL A 151 -13.38 -7.02 7.47
N ALA A 152 -12.83 -7.68 6.45
CA ALA A 152 -12.54 -9.11 6.49
C ALA A 152 -11.11 -9.40 6.02
N GLU A 153 -10.56 -10.51 6.49
CA GLU A 153 -9.31 -11.08 6.01
C GLU A 153 -9.62 -12.28 5.11
N ILE A 154 -8.87 -12.39 4.02
CA ILE A 154 -8.89 -13.58 3.17
C ILE A 154 -8.00 -14.66 3.80
N LEU A 155 -8.58 -15.78 4.22
CA LEU A 155 -7.87 -16.94 4.78
C LEU A 155 -7.48 -17.98 3.71
N GLY A 156 -8.08 -17.93 2.52
CA GLY A 156 -7.93 -18.95 1.46
C GLY A 156 -7.61 -18.39 0.07
N GLY A 157 -7.18 -19.26 -0.84
CA GLY A 157 -6.90 -18.91 -2.23
C GLY A 157 -5.69 -17.98 -2.43
N PRO A 158 -5.52 -17.40 -3.64
CA PRO A 158 -4.32 -16.64 -4.03
C PRO A 158 -4.20 -15.26 -3.36
N LEU A 159 -5.24 -14.80 -2.63
CA LEU A 159 -5.27 -13.52 -1.92
C LEU A 159 -5.12 -13.67 -0.40
N ARG A 160 -4.73 -14.85 0.10
CA ARG A 160 -4.58 -15.11 1.54
C ARG A 160 -3.72 -14.06 2.24
N GLY A 161 -4.20 -13.57 3.39
CA GLY A 161 -3.57 -12.53 4.20
C GLY A 161 -3.82 -11.09 3.71
N LEU A 162 -4.73 -10.88 2.73
CA LEU A 162 -5.24 -9.54 2.41
C LEU A 162 -6.47 -9.20 3.25
N THR A 163 -6.49 -7.97 3.74
CA THR A 163 -7.65 -7.36 4.41
C THR A 163 -8.31 -6.34 3.48
N GLY A 164 -9.62 -6.15 3.63
CA GLY A 164 -10.39 -5.16 2.87
C GLY A 164 -11.85 -5.12 3.28
N ILE A 165 -12.62 -4.22 2.68
CA ILE A 165 -14.06 -4.12 2.95
C ILE A 165 -14.79 -5.19 2.13
N VAL A 166 -15.64 -5.97 2.76
CA VAL A 166 -16.41 -7.01 2.08
C VAL A 166 -17.82 -6.54 1.77
N VAL A 167 -18.20 -6.69 0.49
CA VAL A 167 -19.54 -6.36 -0.01
C VAL A 167 -20.18 -7.62 -0.60
N LYS A 168 -21.37 -7.97 -0.10
CA LYS A 168 -22.20 -9.04 -0.67
C LYS A 168 -23.08 -8.44 -1.77
N ILE A 169 -23.01 -9.01 -2.96
CA ILE A 169 -23.84 -8.62 -4.12
C ILE A 169 -24.60 -9.83 -4.67
N LYS A 170 -25.55 -9.60 -5.60
CA LYS A 170 -26.35 -10.68 -6.20
C LYS A 170 -25.49 -11.78 -6.84
N SER A 171 -24.35 -11.45 -7.45
CA SER A 171 -23.48 -12.40 -8.13
C SER A 171 -22.47 -13.11 -7.22
N GLY A 172 -22.29 -12.72 -5.95
CA GLY A 172 -21.23 -13.28 -5.12
C GLY A 172 -20.81 -12.40 -3.94
N VAL A 173 -19.59 -12.61 -3.47
CA VAL A 173 -18.93 -11.78 -2.47
C VAL A 173 -17.73 -11.10 -3.11
N LYS A 174 -17.55 -9.81 -2.85
CA LYS A 174 -16.42 -9.03 -3.35
C LYS A 174 -15.61 -8.44 -2.21
N LEU A 175 -14.29 -8.58 -2.32
CA LEU A 175 -13.33 -7.84 -1.52
C LEU A 175 -13.05 -6.52 -2.23
N VAL A 176 -13.27 -5.41 -1.52
CA VAL A 176 -12.98 -4.06 -1.98
C VAL A 176 -11.67 -3.60 -1.36
N LEU A 177 -10.69 -3.34 -2.23
CA LEU A 177 -9.43 -2.69 -1.88
C LEU A 177 -9.48 -1.24 -2.31
N SER A 178 -9.01 -0.34 -1.46
CA SER A 178 -9.08 1.11 -1.63
C SER A 178 -7.67 1.70 -1.73
N VAL A 179 -7.48 2.73 -2.57
CA VAL A 179 -6.30 3.61 -2.52
C VAL A 179 -6.77 4.96 -2.02
N SER A 180 -6.40 5.28 -0.80
CA SER A 180 -6.91 6.44 -0.07
C SER A 180 -6.50 7.74 -0.75
N LEU A 181 -5.26 7.84 -1.26
CA LEU A 181 -4.80 9.02 -2.00
C LEU A 181 -5.57 9.27 -3.29
N LEU A 182 -6.06 8.21 -3.95
CA LEU A 182 -6.79 8.33 -5.22
C LEU A 182 -8.29 8.55 -5.04
N GLN A 183 -8.83 8.32 -3.82
CA GLN A 183 -10.27 8.18 -3.58
C GLN A 183 -10.93 7.23 -4.62
N ARG A 184 -10.30 6.07 -4.85
CA ARG A 184 -10.76 5.03 -5.77
C ARG A 184 -10.53 3.64 -5.20
N SER A 185 -11.37 2.69 -5.59
CA SER A 185 -11.28 1.30 -5.15
C SER A 185 -11.34 0.32 -6.32
N VAL A 186 -10.92 -0.91 -6.05
CA VAL A 186 -11.03 -2.07 -6.93
C VAL A 186 -11.77 -3.16 -6.16
N ALA A 187 -12.82 -3.71 -6.76
CA ALA A 187 -13.54 -4.86 -6.24
C ALA A 187 -13.09 -6.14 -6.95
N VAL A 188 -12.76 -7.16 -6.18
CA VAL A 188 -12.32 -8.48 -6.65
C VAL A 188 -13.32 -9.53 -6.21
N GLU A 189 -13.70 -10.43 -7.11
CA GLU A 189 -14.58 -11.55 -6.78
C GLU A 189 -13.81 -12.65 -6.03
N VAL A 190 -14.36 -13.08 -4.89
CA VAL A 190 -13.74 -14.07 -4.00
C VAL A 190 -14.74 -15.14 -3.58
N GLU A 191 -14.26 -16.36 -3.35
CA GLU A 191 -15.10 -17.44 -2.84
C GLU A 191 -15.51 -17.16 -1.38
N ARG A 192 -16.77 -17.44 -1.04
CA ARG A 192 -17.31 -17.20 0.32
C ARG A 192 -16.52 -17.92 1.41
N GLY A 193 -16.05 -19.13 1.14
CA GLY A 193 -15.29 -19.95 2.08
C GLY A 193 -13.88 -19.43 2.39
N TRP A 194 -13.38 -18.43 1.64
CA TRP A 194 -12.06 -17.83 1.90
C TRP A 194 -12.13 -16.60 2.81
N VAL A 195 -13.32 -16.11 3.16
CA VAL A 195 -13.51 -14.83 3.87
C VAL A 195 -13.77 -15.08 5.36
N ALA A 196 -12.99 -14.47 6.24
CA ALA A 196 -13.30 -14.39 7.67
C ALA A 196 -13.40 -12.93 8.12
N GLU A 197 -14.46 -12.59 8.84
CA GLU A 197 -14.65 -11.24 9.39
C GLU A 197 -13.54 -10.93 10.41
N VAL A 198 -12.85 -9.80 10.23
CA VAL A 198 -11.90 -9.32 11.24
C VAL A 198 -12.73 -8.67 12.34
N ARG A 199 -12.70 -9.27 13.53
CA ARG A 199 -13.20 -8.65 14.75
C ARG A 199 -12.31 -7.47 15.16
N THR A 200 -12.38 -6.36 14.43
CA THR A 200 -11.91 -5.07 14.93
C THR A 200 -12.79 -4.65 16.10
N GLY A 201 -12.18 -4.24 17.20
CA GLY A 201 -12.85 -3.42 18.21
C GLY A 201 -13.48 -2.17 17.57
N LYS A 202 -14.45 -1.54 18.26
CA LYS A 202 -15.30 -0.45 17.75
C LYS A 202 -14.55 0.50 16.78
N PRO A 203 -15.07 0.77 15.56
CA PRO A 203 -14.39 1.59 14.55
C PRO A 203 -13.93 2.99 15.01
N ALA A 204 -14.52 3.54 16.07
CA ALA A 204 -14.19 4.86 16.60
C ALA A 204 -12.79 4.96 17.25
N GLU A 205 -12.18 3.85 17.68
CA GLU A 205 -10.93 3.89 18.46
C GLU A 205 -9.68 3.90 17.57
N ILE A 206 -9.77 3.34 16.36
CA ILE A 206 -8.65 3.24 15.41
C ILE A 206 -8.24 4.62 14.88
N ASP A 207 -9.21 5.55 14.77
CA ASP A 207 -8.99 6.91 14.28
C ASP A 207 -8.41 7.83 15.36
N ALA A 208 -8.79 7.61 16.63
CA ALA A 208 -8.21 8.30 17.79
C ALA A 208 -6.72 7.97 17.98
N LEU A 209 -6.32 6.71 17.72
CA LEU A 209 -4.93 6.26 17.86
C LEU A 209 -3.99 6.82 16.78
N ARG A 210 -4.52 7.19 15.60
CA ARG A 210 -3.74 7.79 14.50
C ARG A 210 -3.56 9.31 14.62
N HIS A 211 -4.47 9.99 15.31
CA HIS A 211 -4.52 11.46 15.36
C HIS A 211 -4.01 12.10 16.67
N GLY A 212 -3.38 11.32 17.56
CA GLY A 212 -2.57 11.88 18.65
C GLY A 212 -3.33 12.77 19.65
N ARG A 213 -4.62 12.47 19.90
CA ARG A 213 -5.38 13.10 20.99
C ARG A 213 -5.89 12.05 21.96
N ALA A 214 -5.12 11.82 23.01
CA ALA A 214 -5.64 11.17 24.21
C ALA A 214 -6.57 12.15 24.94
N SER A 215 -7.87 11.87 24.92
CA SER A 215 -8.81 12.33 25.94
C SER A 215 -9.25 11.13 26.75
N LEU A 216 -8.86 11.08 28.02
CA LEU A 216 -9.22 10.04 28.97
C LEU A 216 -10.75 9.91 29.09
N PRO A 217 -11.29 8.69 29.28
CA PRO A 217 -12.70 8.51 29.62
C PRO A 217 -12.93 8.96 31.08
N SER A 218 -13.75 9.99 31.26
CA SER A 218 -14.26 10.40 32.58
C SER A 218 -15.58 9.68 32.87
N GLU A 219 -15.52 8.40 33.25
CA GLU A 219 -16.66 7.66 33.82
C GLU A 219 -16.41 7.25 35.28
N ALA A 220 -16.66 8.19 36.17
CA ALA A 220 -17.15 8.06 37.55
C ALA A 220 -17.54 9.49 37.97
N VAL A 221 -18.74 9.80 38.45
CA VAL A 221 -19.54 9.07 39.44
C VAL A 221 -21.01 9.01 39.03
N GLN A 222 -21.60 7.81 39.09
CA GLN A 222 -23.05 7.60 38.95
C GLN A 222 -23.74 7.72 40.33
N LEU A 223 -25.03 8.05 40.31
CA LEU A 223 -26.04 7.90 41.37
C LEU A 223 -25.90 6.55 42.13
N SER A 224 -26.32 6.35 43.39
CA SER A 224 -27.32 7.06 44.22
C SER A 224 -27.30 6.49 45.66
N ALA A 225 -27.83 7.24 46.64
CA ALA A 225 -28.42 6.67 47.85
C ALA A 225 -29.58 7.55 48.34
N MET A 226 -30.79 6.98 48.44
CA MET A 226 -31.86 7.46 49.32
C MET A 226 -31.92 6.55 50.55
N GLN A 227 -32.72 6.94 51.56
CA GLN A 227 -32.71 6.47 52.96
C GLN A 227 -31.62 7.19 53.79
N GLY A 228 -31.91 7.99 54.81
CA GLY A 228 -33.18 8.32 55.46
C GLY A 228 -33.22 7.81 56.90
N VAL A 229 -32.74 8.61 57.85
CA VAL A 229 -32.93 8.43 59.30
C VAL A 229 -33.18 9.80 59.96
N SER A 230 -34.03 9.76 60.98
CA SER A 230 -34.67 10.82 61.76
C SER A 230 -33.77 11.73 62.60
N ASP A 231 -34.41 12.81 63.08
CA ASP A 231 -34.16 13.59 64.32
C ASP A 231 -32.79 14.23 64.59
N GLU A 232 -32.77 15.54 64.90
CA GLU A 232 -32.72 16.02 66.29
C GLU A 232 -32.87 17.58 66.39
N SER A 233 -33.81 18.03 67.23
CA SER A 233 -33.86 19.27 68.04
C SER A 233 -33.60 20.70 67.49
N LEU A 234 -34.67 21.51 67.51
CA LEU A 234 -34.90 22.69 68.40
C LEU A 234 -33.79 23.75 68.67
N GLN A 235 -34.24 25.03 68.66
CA GLN A 235 -33.60 26.26 69.24
C GLN A 235 -32.32 26.74 68.51
N ALA A 236 -31.98 28.03 68.41
CA ALA A 236 -32.67 29.31 68.68
C ALA A 236 -32.11 30.37 67.68
N ASP A 237 -32.64 31.59 67.55
CA ASP A 237 -33.78 32.25 68.23
C ASP A 237 -34.87 32.64 67.21
#